data_AF-A0A2N9BEP4-F1
#
_entry.id   AF-A0A2N9BEP4-F1
#
_cell.length_a   1.000
_cell.length_b   1.000
_cell.length_c   1.000
_cell.angle_alpha   90.00
_cell.angle_beta   90.00
_cell.angle_gamma   90.00
#
_symmetry.space_group_name_H-M   'P 1'
#
loop_
_entity.id
_entity.type
_entity.pdbx_description
1 polymer ?
#
loop_
_entity_poly.entity_id
_entity_poly.type
_entity_poly.pdbx_seq_one_letter_code
_entity_poly.pdbx_strand_id
1 'polypeptide(L)'
;MSSRRTAVVAGSLVAASFSAVLILSGTAGAEDEGPASSKGGKVVDEAPAGVKLTTRLPEKISVDNDSERTALTATVKNEGNQDSGKIQLLVVGFDGLVVKNVQGCSALAENNLPEGSNSGFSCPIDNLAAGRSKSYAVDATFDLGKTGKICLPVQTSDGKKTFWQQGPVPFGTSNPSPDAPATPLLLGTDNEPAGPGGKELPKTGPARDLLPLGAAGASLLAAGAAGMWWSQRRRPGGQEG
;
A
#
# COMPACT_ATOMS: atom_id res chain seq x y z
N MET A 1 30.23 77.70 8.56
CA MET A 1 31.65 77.94 8.24
C MET A 1 32.46 76.75 8.73
N SER A 2 33.31 76.24 7.83
CA SER A 2 34.46 75.33 7.97
C SER A 2 34.79 74.73 9.36
N SER A 3 34.93 73.41 9.43
CA SER A 3 36.26 72.80 9.57
C SER A 3 36.20 71.29 9.34
N ARG A 4 36.90 70.84 8.30
CA ARG A 4 37.20 69.44 8.00
C ARG A 4 38.38 69.02 8.89
N ARG A 5 38.31 67.85 9.53
CA ARG A 5 39.49 67.02 9.77
C ARG A 5 39.19 65.55 9.51
N THR A 6 39.75 65.12 8.41
CA THR A 6 39.96 63.75 7.96
C THR A 6 40.84 63.00 8.96
N ALA A 7 40.44 61.81 9.36
CA ALA A 7 41.34 60.85 10.01
C ALA A 7 41.30 59.56 9.17
N VAL A 8 42.39 59.34 8.44
CA VAL A 8 42.69 58.09 7.74
C VAL A 8 43.33 57.17 8.78
N VAL A 9 42.70 56.03 9.06
CA VAL A 9 43.35 54.92 9.76
C VAL A 9 43.37 53.75 8.79
N ALA A 10 44.56 53.50 8.27
CA ALA A 10 44.92 52.25 7.60
C ALA A 10 45.20 51.20 8.68
N GLY A 11 44.69 49.98 8.50
CA GLY A 11 45.11 48.86 9.35
C GLY A 11 44.23 47.63 9.29
N SER A 12 44.82 46.57 8.72
CA SER A 12 44.55 45.15 8.99
C SER A 12 43.49 44.43 8.16
N LEU A 13 44.02 43.81 7.10
CA LEU A 13 43.56 42.57 6.48
C LEU A 13 43.37 41.47 7.55
N VAL A 14 42.13 41.07 7.81
CA VAL A 14 41.80 39.69 8.20
C VAL A 14 40.52 39.31 7.45
N ALA A 15 40.70 38.57 6.36
CA ALA A 15 39.64 37.81 5.72
C ALA A 15 39.28 36.64 6.64
N ALA A 16 38.10 36.71 7.27
CA ALA A 16 37.47 35.56 7.94
C ALA A 16 36.11 35.31 7.27
N SER A 17 36.17 34.72 6.08
CA SER A 17 35.03 34.14 5.40
C SER A 17 34.64 32.83 6.07
N PHE A 18 33.65 32.85 6.96
CA PHE A 18 32.93 31.65 7.38
C PHE A 18 31.59 31.62 6.64
N SER A 19 31.63 31.18 5.39
CA SER A 19 30.43 30.73 4.69
C SER A 19 30.03 29.38 5.30
N ALA A 20 29.24 29.42 6.38
CA ALA A 20 28.48 28.26 6.80
C ALA A 20 27.38 28.02 5.76
N VAL A 21 27.74 27.35 4.67
CA VAL A 21 26.76 26.68 3.83
C VAL A 21 26.20 25.57 4.71
N LEU A 22 25.06 25.82 5.34
CA LEU A 22 24.19 24.76 5.79
C LEU A 22 23.72 24.04 4.52
N ILE A 23 24.56 23.11 4.06
CA ILE A 23 24.13 21.99 3.24
C ILE A 23 23.24 21.21 4.18
N LEU A 24 21.96 21.60 4.21
CA LEU A 24 20.90 20.80 4.77
C LEU A 24 20.81 19.60 3.83
N SER A 25 21.67 18.63 4.11
CA SER A 25 21.63 17.29 3.55
C SER A 25 20.20 16.83 3.72
N GLY A 26 19.44 16.85 2.62
CA GLY A 26 18.17 16.18 2.55
C GLY A 26 18.44 14.74 2.94
N THR A 27 18.12 14.39 4.18
CA THR A 27 17.73 13.02 4.48
C THR A 27 16.52 12.83 3.59
N ALA A 28 16.75 12.18 2.45
CA ALA A 28 15.68 11.55 1.69
C ALA A 28 14.90 10.74 2.72
N GLY A 29 13.79 11.31 3.19
CA GLY A 29 12.83 10.60 3.99
C GLY A 29 12.38 9.49 3.08
N ALA A 30 12.72 8.25 3.43
CA ALA A 30 12.00 7.11 2.94
C ALA A 30 10.53 7.45 3.11
N GLU A 31 9.80 7.47 2.00
CA GLU A 31 8.35 7.55 2.01
C GLU A 31 7.88 6.47 2.99
N ASP A 32 7.25 6.89 4.09
CA ASP A 32 6.95 6.05 5.25
C ASP A 32 5.89 5.01 4.86
N GLU A 33 6.32 3.90 4.27
CA GLU A 33 5.52 2.71 3.93
C GLU A 33 5.12 1.93 5.20
N GLY A 34 4.51 2.59 6.18
CA GLY A 34 3.87 1.96 7.34
C GLY A 34 4.77 1.04 8.19
N PRO A 35 4.18 0.30 9.15
CA PRO A 35 4.94 -0.63 9.98
C PRO A 35 5.46 -1.81 9.14
N ALA A 36 6.68 -2.27 9.41
CA ALA A 36 7.27 -3.43 8.75
C ALA A 36 6.93 -4.75 9.48
N SER A 37 6.44 -5.74 8.75
CA SER A 37 5.95 -7.04 9.24
C SER A 37 6.87 -8.20 8.93
N SER A 38 7.00 -9.14 9.89
CA SER A 38 7.70 -10.42 9.76
C SER A 38 6.75 -11.60 9.41
N LYS A 39 5.50 -11.32 9.02
CA LYS A 39 4.47 -12.33 8.74
C LYS A 39 4.94 -13.32 7.68
N GLY A 40 4.66 -14.61 7.89
CA GLY A 40 5.05 -15.70 6.99
C GLY A 40 6.52 -16.13 7.08
N GLY A 41 7.28 -15.59 8.04
CA GLY A 41 8.67 -15.92 8.30
C GLY A 41 8.86 -17.23 9.07
N LYS A 42 9.79 -18.07 8.60
CA LYS A 42 10.23 -19.29 9.30
C LYS A 42 11.72 -19.54 9.09
N VAL A 43 12.36 -20.16 10.09
CA VAL A 43 13.69 -20.75 9.95
C VAL A 43 13.56 -22.01 9.09
N VAL A 44 14.48 -22.21 8.14
CA VAL A 44 14.48 -23.40 7.27
C VAL A 44 15.69 -24.27 7.61
N ASP A 45 16.90 -23.77 7.37
CA ASP A 45 18.16 -24.37 7.78
C ASP A 45 18.75 -23.62 8.98
N GLU A 46 19.51 -24.33 9.82
CA GLU A 46 20.20 -23.71 10.93
C GLU A 46 21.29 -22.74 10.44
N ALA A 47 21.20 -21.49 10.91
CA ALA A 47 22.20 -20.46 10.66
C ALA A 47 23.47 -20.71 11.47
N PRO A 48 24.61 -20.10 11.11
CA PRO A 48 25.83 -20.15 11.94
C PRO A 48 25.56 -19.74 13.39
N ALA A 49 26.31 -20.32 14.33
CA ALA A 49 26.12 -20.06 15.76
C ALA A 49 26.15 -18.55 16.07
N GLY A 50 25.12 -18.08 16.77
CA GLY A 50 24.98 -16.66 17.14
C GLY A 50 24.39 -15.76 16.06
N VAL A 51 24.09 -16.28 14.86
CA VAL A 51 23.43 -15.54 13.78
C VAL A 51 21.92 -15.82 13.80
N LYS A 52 21.09 -14.77 13.71
CA LYS A 52 19.62 -14.91 13.65
C LYS A 52 19.06 -13.99 12.57
N LEU A 53 18.87 -14.53 11.37
CA LEU A 53 18.39 -13.75 10.23
C LEU A 53 16.87 -13.75 10.19
N THR A 54 16.28 -12.57 9.98
CA THR A 54 14.86 -12.37 9.72
C THR A 54 14.67 -11.41 8.57
N THR A 55 13.50 -11.46 7.94
CA THR A 55 13.10 -10.50 6.91
C THR A 55 11.83 -9.77 7.31
N ARG A 56 11.65 -8.58 6.73
CA ARG A 56 10.47 -7.75 6.91
C ARG A 56 10.02 -7.16 5.58
N LEU A 57 8.71 -7.07 5.44
CA LEU A 57 7.99 -6.44 4.33
C LEU A 57 7.08 -5.34 4.90
N PRO A 58 6.70 -4.32 4.10
CA PRO A 58 5.69 -3.38 4.55
C PRO A 58 4.37 -4.10 4.82
N GLU A 59 3.64 -3.68 5.85
CA GLU A 59 2.29 -4.17 6.13
C GLU A 59 1.28 -3.78 5.04
N LYS A 60 1.59 -2.72 4.30
CA LYS A 60 0.73 -2.14 3.28
C LYS A 60 1.56 -1.62 2.12
N ILE A 61 1.13 -1.90 0.89
CA ILE A 61 1.67 -1.31 -0.34
C ILE A 61 0.56 -0.55 -1.07
N SER A 62 0.95 0.37 -1.96
CA SER A 62 0.02 1.10 -2.82
C SER A 62 0.27 0.72 -4.28
N VAL A 63 -0.79 0.36 -4.99
CA VAL A 63 -0.74 0.02 -6.41
C VAL A 63 -1.43 1.13 -7.19
N ASP A 64 -0.75 1.67 -8.19
CA ASP A 64 -1.34 2.61 -9.15
C ASP A 64 -2.32 1.86 -10.07
N ASN A 65 -3.58 2.29 -10.13
CA ASN A 65 -4.62 1.54 -10.84
C ASN A 65 -4.49 1.63 -12.37
N ASP A 66 -3.84 2.67 -12.91
CA ASP A 66 -3.68 2.88 -14.35
C ASP A 66 -2.48 2.10 -14.91
N SER A 67 -1.38 2.07 -14.16
CA SER A 67 -0.11 1.48 -14.59
C SER A 67 0.24 0.16 -13.91
N GLU A 68 -0.56 -0.26 -12.92
CA GLU A 68 -0.33 -1.43 -12.07
C GLU A 68 0.99 -1.40 -11.30
N ARG A 69 1.67 -0.24 -11.27
CA ARG A 69 2.98 -0.11 -10.63
C ARG A 69 2.85 -0.02 -9.14
N THR A 70 3.81 -0.62 -8.46
CA THR A 70 3.95 -0.54 -7.02
C THR A 70 5.42 -0.57 -6.64
N ALA A 71 5.72 0.03 -5.50
CA ALA A 71 7.03 -0.06 -4.86
C ALA A 71 6.84 -0.71 -3.49
N LEU A 72 7.89 -1.38 -3.01
CA LEU A 72 7.95 -1.88 -1.64
C LEU A 72 9.37 -1.92 -1.13
N THR A 73 9.51 -1.93 0.19
CA THR A 73 10.80 -2.09 0.85
C THR A 73 10.99 -3.51 1.39
N ALA A 74 11.97 -4.25 0.86
CA ALA A 74 12.38 -5.55 1.41
C ALA A 74 13.54 -5.37 2.39
N THR A 75 13.37 -5.79 3.65
CA THR A 75 14.40 -5.64 4.68
C THR A 75 14.88 -6.99 5.18
N VAL A 76 16.19 -7.16 5.34
CA VAL A 76 16.81 -8.27 6.06
C VAL A 76 17.48 -7.74 7.32
N LYS A 77 17.36 -8.47 8.42
CA LYS A 77 17.90 -8.10 9.73
C LYS A 77 18.62 -9.27 10.36
N ASN A 78 19.79 -9.00 10.95
CA ASN A 78 20.47 -9.93 11.83
C ASN A 78 20.14 -9.57 13.28
N GLU A 79 19.28 -10.35 13.91
CA GLU A 79 18.91 -10.26 15.33
C GLU A 79 19.83 -11.07 16.23
N GLY A 80 20.89 -11.64 15.68
CA GLY A 80 21.90 -12.40 16.39
C GLY A 80 22.89 -11.52 17.14
N ASN A 81 23.83 -12.18 17.81
CA ASN A 81 24.98 -11.57 18.50
C ASN A 81 26.30 -11.79 17.76
N GLN A 82 26.28 -12.46 16.61
CA GLN A 82 27.41 -12.63 15.70
C GLN A 82 27.07 -12.10 14.32
N ASP A 83 28.11 -11.76 13.56
CA ASP A 83 28.03 -11.31 12.18
C ASP A 83 27.57 -12.45 11.25
N SER A 84 26.75 -12.12 10.25
CA SER A 84 26.17 -13.14 9.37
C SER A 84 27.18 -13.81 8.44
N GLY A 85 28.32 -13.15 8.20
CA GLY A 85 29.17 -13.46 7.06
C GLY A 85 28.43 -13.23 5.73
N LYS A 86 28.94 -13.87 4.67
CA LYS A 86 28.41 -13.72 3.31
C LYS A 86 27.08 -14.44 3.16
N ILE A 87 26.03 -13.67 2.89
CA ILE A 87 24.67 -14.15 2.65
C ILE A 87 24.11 -13.48 1.39
N GLN A 88 22.97 -13.96 0.93
CA GLN A 88 22.18 -13.28 -0.09
C GLN A 88 20.71 -13.24 0.33
N LEU A 89 20.03 -12.15 0.00
CA LEU A 89 18.59 -12.04 0.06
C LEU A 89 18.04 -12.26 -1.35
N LEU A 90 17.06 -13.14 -1.52
CA LEU A 90 16.26 -13.14 -2.75
C LEU A 90 14.98 -12.35 -2.54
N VAL A 91 14.55 -11.65 -3.59
CA VAL A 91 13.25 -10.99 -3.66
C VAL A 91 12.49 -11.63 -4.80
N VAL A 92 11.44 -12.39 -4.49
CA VAL A 92 10.79 -13.28 -5.46
C VAL A 92 9.29 -13.00 -5.54
N GLY A 93 8.80 -12.72 -6.74
CA GLY A 93 7.39 -12.47 -7.03
C GLY A 93 6.67 -13.71 -7.55
N PHE A 94 5.40 -13.83 -7.21
CA PHE A 94 4.52 -14.92 -7.61
C PHE A 94 3.14 -14.38 -8.00
N ASP A 95 2.46 -15.17 -8.83
CA ASP A 95 1.07 -14.94 -9.23
C ASP A 95 0.87 -13.51 -9.78
N GLY A 96 0.04 -12.69 -9.14
CA GLY A 96 -0.23 -11.31 -9.54
C GLY A 96 0.91 -10.31 -9.28
N LEU A 97 1.92 -10.65 -8.49
CA LEU A 97 3.04 -9.74 -8.18
C LEU A 97 4.27 -10.11 -9.00
N VAL A 98 4.78 -9.16 -9.79
CA VAL A 98 5.97 -9.33 -10.63
C VAL A 98 7.02 -8.29 -10.23
N VAL A 99 8.14 -8.73 -9.71
CA VAL A 99 9.28 -7.86 -9.39
C VAL A 99 9.97 -7.43 -10.68
N LYS A 100 10.15 -6.13 -10.87
CA LYS A 100 10.74 -5.53 -12.08
C LYS A 100 12.19 -5.13 -11.86
N ASN A 101 12.52 -4.66 -10.67
CA ASN A 101 13.87 -4.21 -10.33
C ASN A 101 14.07 -4.20 -8.82
N VAL A 102 15.31 -4.45 -8.39
CA VAL A 102 15.73 -4.26 -6.99
C VAL A 102 17.09 -3.60 -6.98
N GLN A 103 17.18 -2.44 -6.31
CA GLN A 103 18.38 -1.63 -6.36
C GLN A 103 19.60 -2.37 -5.78
N GLY A 104 20.66 -2.51 -6.58
CA GLY A 104 21.90 -3.17 -6.17
C GLY A 104 21.84 -4.70 -6.19
N CYS A 105 20.83 -5.27 -6.85
CA CYS A 105 20.65 -6.71 -6.99
C CYS A 105 20.63 -7.13 -8.47
N SER A 106 20.89 -8.41 -8.72
CA SER A 106 20.89 -8.98 -10.07
C SER A 106 19.63 -9.79 -10.31
N ALA A 107 19.03 -9.67 -11.49
CA ALA A 107 17.91 -10.51 -11.89
C ALA A 107 18.33 -11.99 -11.93
N LEU A 108 17.45 -12.87 -11.47
CA LEU A 108 17.61 -14.31 -11.62
C LEU A 108 17.18 -14.72 -13.02
N ALA A 109 17.97 -15.61 -13.64
CA ALA A 109 17.56 -16.26 -14.88
C ALA A 109 16.35 -17.17 -14.62
N GLU A 110 15.50 -17.37 -15.64
CA GLU A 110 14.26 -18.15 -15.52
C GLU A 110 14.48 -19.57 -14.96
N ASN A 111 15.58 -20.21 -15.35
CA ASN A 111 15.94 -21.55 -14.88
C ASN A 111 16.47 -21.59 -13.43
N ASN A 112 16.74 -20.42 -12.84
CA ASN A 112 17.18 -20.25 -11.45
C ASN A 112 16.08 -19.65 -10.56
N LEU A 113 14.89 -19.43 -11.11
CA LEU A 113 13.73 -18.99 -10.36
C LEU A 113 13.18 -20.14 -9.50
N PRO A 114 12.77 -19.87 -8.25
CA PRO A 114 12.02 -20.84 -7.47
C PRO A 114 10.77 -21.31 -8.21
N GLU A 115 10.40 -22.58 -8.02
CA GLU A 115 9.23 -23.16 -8.66
C GLU A 115 7.96 -22.33 -8.36
N GLY A 116 7.18 -22.08 -9.41
CA GLY A 116 5.95 -21.27 -9.34
C GLY A 116 6.17 -19.76 -9.27
N SER A 117 7.41 -19.26 -9.18
CA SER A 117 7.67 -17.83 -9.26
C SER A 117 7.66 -17.31 -10.70
N ASN A 118 7.33 -16.04 -10.86
CA ASN A 118 7.29 -15.36 -12.16
C ASN A 118 8.45 -14.37 -12.34
N SER A 119 9.16 -14.05 -11.26
CA SER A 119 10.22 -13.04 -11.21
C SER A 119 11.06 -13.21 -9.95
N GLY A 120 12.33 -12.80 -10.02
CA GLY A 120 13.22 -12.91 -8.87
C GLY A 120 14.53 -12.15 -9.04
N PHE A 121 15.05 -11.64 -7.93
CA PHE A 121 16.33 -10.93 -7.86
C PHE A 121 17.17 -11.48 -6.71
N SER A 122 18.50 -11.53 -6.90
CA SER A 122 19.47 -11.88 -5.87
C SER A 122 20.27 -10.67 -5.44
N CYS A 123 20.24 -10.40 -4.13
CA CYS A 123 20.87 -9.27 -3.48
C CYS A 123 22.03 -9.75 -2.61
N PRO A 124 23.29 -9.63 -3.07
CA PRO A 124 24.43 -10.06 -2.29
C PRO A 124 24.65 -9.16 -1.06
N ILE A 125 25.07 -9.80 0.04
CA ILE A 125 25.40 -9.14 1.30
C ILE A 125 26.70 -9.77 1.81
N ASP A 126 27.80 -9.01 1.71
CA ASP A 126 29.11 -9.50 2.14
C ASP A 126 29.16 -9.79 3.64
N ASN A 127 28.53 -8.93 4.44
CA ASN A 127 28.36 -9.13 5.87
C ASN A 127 27.19 -8.29 6.40
N LEU A 128 26.36 -8.88 7.26
CA LEU A 128 25.35 -8.17 8.05
C LEU A 128 25.68 -8.32 9.52
N ALA A 129 26.23 -7.26 10.10
CA ALA A 129 26.67 -7.27 11.49
C ALA A 129 25.50 -7.51 12.46
N ALA A 130 25.83 -8.02 13.65
CA ALA A 130 24.87 -8.25 14.72
C ALA A 130 24.01 -7.01 15.02
N GLY A 131 22.70 -7.19 15.13
CA GLY A 131 21.72 -6.12 15.39
C GLY A 131 21.45 -5.19 14.20
N ARG A 132 22.12 -5.35 13.05
CA ARG A 132 21.95 -4.47 11.88
C ARG A 132 20.89 -5.00 10.91
N SER A 133 20.35 -4.08 10.11
CA SER A 133 19.46 -4.37 9.00
C SER A 133 19.96 -3.73 7.70
N LYS A 134 19.54 -4.31 6.58
CA LYS A 134 19.74 -3.76 5.23
C LYS A 134 18.40 -3.81 4.50
N SER A 135 18.04 -2.71 3.87
CA SER A 135 16.78 -2.53 3.16
C SER A 135 17.04 -2.31 1.67
N TYR A 136 16.12 -2.79 0.85
CA TYR A 136 16.19 -2.74 -0.60
C TYR A 136 14.89 -2.16 -1.14
N ALA A 137 15.00 -1.17 -2.01
CA ALA A 137 13.88 -0.66 -2.79
C ALA A 137 13.56 -1.66 -3.91
N VAL A 138 12.31 -2.09 -3.96
CA VAL A 138 11.79 -3.08 -4.90
C VAL A 138 10.73 -2.41 -5.75
N ASP A 139 10.96 -2.36 -7.06
CA ASP A 139 9.97 -1.94 -8.04
C ASP A 139 9.23 -3.18 -8.54
N ALA A 140 7.90 -3.14 -8.56
CA ALA A 140 7.07 -4.25 -8.99
C ALA A 140 5.84 -3.79 -9.78
N THR A 141 5.18 -4.75 -10.42
CA THR A 141 3.81 -4.57 -10.95
C THR A 141 2.88 -5.56 -10.25
N PHE A 142 1.62 -5.15 -10.05
CA PHE A 142 0.60 -5.96 -9.39
C PHE A 142 -0.67 -6.05 -10.24
N ASP A 143 -1.02 -7.27 -10.67
CA ASP A 143 -2.28 -7.59 -11.34
C ASP A 143 -3.44 -7.59 -10.33
N LEU A 144 -4.24 -6.52 -10.34
CA LEU A 144 -5.39 -6.35 -9.43
C LEU A 144 -6.51 -7.39 -9.61
N GLY A 145 -6.49 -8.16 -10.70
CA GLY A 145 -7.39 -9.29 -10.93
C GLY A 145 -6.93 -10.59 -10.27
N LYS A 146 -5.72 -10.63 -9.69
CA LYS A 146 -5.14 -11.83 -9.07
C LYS A 146 -4.66 -11.54 -7.64
N THR A 147 -4.44 -12.61 -6.87
CA THR A 147 -3.64 -12.50 -5.65
C THR A 147 -2.17 -12.47 -6.04
N GLY A 148 -1.45 -11.42 -5.67
CA GLY A 148 0.01 -11.38 -5.79
C GLY A 148 0.66 -11.87 -4.51
N LYS A 149 1.79 -12.58 -4.61
CA LYS A 149 2.55 -13.04 -3.44
C LYS A 149 4.02 -12.71 -3.57
N ILE A 150 4.68 -12.54 -2.43
CA ILE A 150 6.12 -12.29 -2.36
C ILE A 150 6.80 -13.28 -1.41
N CYS A 151 8.03 -13.67 -1.75
CA CYS A 151 8.89 -14.47 -0.90
C CYS A 151 10.27 -13.82 -0.76
N LEU A 152 10.78 -13.78 0.48
CA LEU A 152 12.09 -13.24 0.84
C LEU A 152 12.95 -14.32 1.53
N PRO A 153 13.54 -15.28 0.80
CA PRO A 153 14.49 -16.21 1.38
C PRO A 153 15.85 -15.54 1.60
N VAL A 154 16.45 -15.83 2.75
CA VAL A 154 17.83 -15.45 3.09
C VAL A 154 18.68 -16.71 3.06
N GLN A 155 19.69 -16.69 2.21
CA GLN A 155 20.48 -17.87 1.87
C GLN A 155 21.97 -17.64 2.10
N THR A 156 22.74 -18.73 2.10
CA THR A 156 24.18 -18.67 1.87
C THR A 156 24.48 -17.98 0.53
N SER A 157 25.64 -17.35 0.41
CA SER A 157 26.04 -16.66 -0.84
C SER A 157 26.11 -17.57 -2.08
N ASP A 158 26.16 -18.89 -1.90
CA ASP A 158 26.11 -19.88 -2.98
C ASP A 158 24.70 -20.45 -3.23
N GLY A 159 23.68 -19.95 -2.53
CA GLY A 159 22.28 -20.36 -2.66
C GLY A 159 21.94 -21.76 -2.14
N LYS A 160 22.90 -22.50 -1.56
CA LYS A 160 22.69 -23.91 -1.18
C LYS A 160 21.87 -24.11 0.09
N LYS A 161 21.97 -23.20 1.06
CA LYS A 161 21.21 -23.27 2.32
C LYS A 161 20.34 -22.04 2.46
N THR A 162 19.12 -22.23 2.94
CA THR A 162 18.19 -21.16 3.25
C THR A 162 18.06 -21.05 4.76
N PHE A 163 18.60 -20.00 5.37
CA PHE A 163 18.53 -19.82 6.82
C PHE A 163 17.15 -19.36 7.28
N TRP A 164 16.53 -18.50 6.47
CA TRP A 164 15.24 -17.91 6.78
C TRP A 164 14.43 -17.78 5.50
N GLN A 165 13.12 -17.97 5.61
CA GLN A 165 12.20 -17.75 4.49
C GLN A 165 10.96 -17.02 4.99
N GLN A 166 10.67 -15.87 4.41
CA GLN A 166 9.40 -15.18 4.59
C GLN A 166 8.57 -15.32 3.32
N GLY A 167 7.55 -16.18 3.33
CA GLY A 167 6.58 -16.32 2.22
C GLY A 167 6.50 -17.70 1.55
N PRO A 168 5.62 -17.86 0.53
CA PRO A 168 4.90 -16.79 -0.19
C PRO A 168 3.76 -16.17 0.63
N VAL A 169 3.84 -14.86 0.92
CA VAL A 169 2.79 -14.13 1.63
C VAL A 169 1.98 -13.32 0.62
N PRO A 170 0.64 -13.41 0.63
CA PRO A 170 -0.18 -12.66 -0.32
C PRO A 170 -0.22 -11.16 0.04
N PHE A 171 -0.35 -10.30 -0.96
CA PHE A 171 -0.85 -8.95 -0.80
C PHE A 171 -2.25 -8.89 -1.40
N GLY A 172 -3.20 -8.31 -0.66
CA GLY A 172 -4.58 -8.23 -1.13
C GLY A 172 -5.39 -7.13 -0.48
N THR A 173 -6.53 -6.80 -1.06
CA THR A 173 -7.52 -5.90 -0.50
C THR A 173 -8.90 -6.55 -0.55
N SER A 174 -9.78 -6.22 0.39
CA SER A 174 -11.17 -6.70 0.38
C SER A 174 -12.15 -5.71 -0.27
N ASN A 175 -11.68 -4.55 -0.74
CA ASN A 175 -12.54 -3.55 -1.38
C ASN A 175 -11.71 -2.58 -2.25
N PRO A 176 -11.15 -3.04 -3.38
CA PRO A 176 -10.51 -2.14 -4.31
C PRO A 176 -11.57 -1.26 -4.96
N SER A 177 -11.43 0.07 -4.83
CA SER A 177 -12.25 1.01 -5.58
C SER A 177 -11.65 1.14 -6.99
N PRO A 178 -12.36 0.72 -8.06
CA PRO A 178 -11.82 0.76 -9.42
C PRO A 178 -11.57 2.19 -9.90
N ASP A 179 -12.29 3.17 -9.36
CA ASP A 179 -12.20 4.58 -9.73
C ASP A 179 -11.20 5.38 -8.87
N ALA A 180 -10.59 4.74 -7.86
CA ALA A 180 -9.54 5.38 -7.07
C ALA A 180 -8.22 5.40 -7.87
N PRO A 181 -7.37 6.44 -7.73
CA PRO A 181 -6.09 6.49 -8.44
C PRO A 181 -5.10 5.41 -7.96
N ALA A 182 -5.22 4.98 -6.70
CA ALA A 182 -4.37 3.94 -6.15
C ALA A 182 -5.14 3.02 -5.18
N THR A 183 -4.81 1.73 -5.25
CA THR A 183 -5.39 0.68 -4.40
C THR A 183 -4.40 0.28 -3.31
N PRO A 184 -4.75 0.42 -2.01
CA PRO A 184 -3.94 -0.10 -0.93
C PRO A 184 -4.09 -1.62 -0.80
N LEU A 185 -2.98 -2.35 -0.79
CA LEU A 185 -2.95 -3.79 -0.52
C LEU A 185 -2.29 -4.08 0.82
N LEU A 186 -2.84 -5.00 1.59
CA LEU A 186 -2.36 -5.36 2.91
C LEU A 186 -1.60 -6.70 2.87
N LEU A 187 -0.61 -6.85 3.73
CA LEU A 187 0.20 -8.06 3.80
C LEU A 187 -0.55 -9.20 4.51
N GLY A 188 -0.60 -10.33 3.81
CA GLY A 188 -1.23 -11.56 4.26
C GLY A 188 -2.75 -11.49 4.32
N THR A 189 -3.35 -10.75 3.39
CA THR A 189 -4.79 -10.74 3.07
C THR A 189 -4.99 -11.25 1.64
N ASP A 190 -6.15 -11.82 1.38
CA ASP A 190 -6.53 -12.23 0.02
C ASP A 190 -7.00 -11.01 -0.79
N ASN A 191 -6.83 -11.07 -2.12
CA ASN A 191 -7.27 -10.01 -3.03
C ASN A 191 -8.69 -10.30 -3.53
N GLU A 192 -9.63 -9.39 -3.26
CA GLU A 192 -10.96 -9.38 -3.86
C GLU A 192 -10.90 -8.57 -5.16
N PRO A 193 -11.23 -9.16 -6.34
CA PRO A 193 -11.04 -8.49 -7.62
C PRO A 193 -11.80 -7.16 -7.72
N ALA A 194 -11.14 -6.15 -8.30
CA ALA A 194 -11.77 -4.89 -8.70
C ALA A 194 -12.67 -5.11 -9.94
N GLY A 195 -13.82 -5.74 -9.74
CA GLY A 195 -14.78 -5.97 -10.80
C GLY A 195 -16.20 -5.78 -10.30
N PRO A 196 -17.19 -5.55 -11.18
CA PRO A 196 -18.60 -5.40 -10.82
C PRO A 196 -19.25 -6.68 -10.25
N GLY A 197 -18.47 -7.67 -9.80
CA GLY A 197 -18.91 -8.98 -9.30
C GLY A 197 -18.90 -9.13 -7.77
N GLY A 198 -18.54 -8.09 -7.01
CA GLY A 198 -18.52 -8.13 -5.55
C GLY A 198 -19.90 -7.91 -4.93
N LYS A 199 -20.73 -8.97 -4.93
CA LYS A 199 -22.08 -9.07 -4.35
C LYS A 199 -23.06 -8.04 -4.94
N GLU A 200 -24.21 -8.53 -5.42
CA GLU A 200 -25.37 -7.65 -5.59
C GLU A 200 -25.44 -6.73 -4.37
N LEU A 201 -25.35 -5.42 -4.60
CA LEU A 201 -25.83 -4.45 -3.63
C LEU A 201 -27.17 -5.01 -3.15
N PRO A 202 -27.41 -5.16 -1.83
CA PRO A 202 -28.77 -5.45 -1.40
C PRO A 202 -29.61 -4.40 -2.10
N LYS A 203 -30.59 -4.86 -2.91
CA LYS A 203 -31.50 -3.98 -3.63
C LYS A 203 -32.31 -3.23 -2.58
N THR A 204 -31.72 -2.22 -1.95
CA THR A 204 -32.40 -1.22 -1.13
C THR A 204 -32.95 -0.16 -2.07
N GLY A 205 -33.59 -0.61 -3.14
CA GLY A 205 -34.56 0.18 -3.88
C GLY A 205 -35.93 -0.26 -3.36
N PRO A 206 -36.86 0.65 -3.04
CA PRO A 206 -38.21 0.32 -2.60
C PRO A 206 -38.99 -0.24 -3.80
N ALA A 207 -38.69 -1.47 -4.20
CA ALA A 207 -39.33 -2.12 -5.32
C ALA A 207 -39.28 -3.63 -5.08
N ARG A 208 -40.27 -4.13 -4.33
CA ARG A 208 -40.95 -5.45 -4.50
C ARG A 208 -41.84 -5.86 -3.31
N ASP A 209 -42.22 -4.93 -2.42
CA ASP A 209 -43.34 -5.15 -1.47
C ASP A 209 -44.43 -4.07 -1.51
N LEU A 210 -44.45 -3.26 -2.57
CA LEU A 210 -45.60 -2.42 -2.87
C LEU A 210 -46.65 -3.24 -3.63
N LEU A 211 -47.35 -4.10 -2.89
CA LEU A 211 -48.78 -4.45 -2.99
C LEU A 211 -49.02 -5.67 -2.06
N PRO A 212 -49.55 -5.44 -0.85
CA PRO A 212 -50.96 -5.02 -0.74
C PRO A 212 -51.16 -3.80 0.18
N LEU A 213 -50.39 -2.73 -0.03
CA LEU A 213 -50.75 -1.39 0.50
C LEU A 213 -51.51 -0.53 -0.51
N GLY A 214 -51.96 -1.13 -1.63
CA GLY A 214 -52.93 -0.52 -2.56
C GLY A 214 -54.38 -0.58 -2.09
N ALA A 215 -54.68 -1.29 -1.00
CA ALA A 215 -56.05 -1.40 -0.46
C ALA A 215 -56.43 -0.28 0.53
N ALA A 216 -55.47 0.52 1.01
CA ALA A 216 -55.72 1.59 1.98
C ALA A 216 -55.80 3.01 1.37
N GLY A 217 -55.34 3.20 0.12
CA GLY A 217 -55.35 4.51 -0.55
C GLY A 217 -56.65 4.85 -1.29
N ALA A 218 -57.48 3.86 -1.62
CA ALA A 218 -58.72 4.08 -2.37
C ALA A 218 -59.89 4.56 -1.49
N SER A 219 -59.84 4.36 -0.17
CA SER A 219 -60.91 4.78 0.75
C SER A 219 -60.90 6.28 1.06
N LEU A 220 -59.75 6.96 0.96
CA LEU A 220 -59.65 8.40 1.21
C LEU A 220 -60.10 9.26 0.02
N LEU A 221 -60.04 8.74 -1.21
CA LEU A 221 -60.49 9.46 -2.41
C LEU A 221 -62.02 9.36 -2.64
N ALA A 222 -62.67 8.31 -2.15
CA ALA A 222 -64.13 8.18 -2.23
C ALA A 222 -64.87 9.09 -1.24
N ALA A 223 -64.30 9.37 -0.06
CA ALA A 223 -64.88 10.29 0.92
C ALA A 223 -64.78 11.77 0.49
N GLY A 224 -63.73 12.14 -0.27
CA GLY A 224 -63.54 13.50 -0.78
C GLY A 224 -64.52 13.90 -1.88
N ALA A 225 -64.90 12.98 -2.77
CA ALA A 225 -65.84 13.25 -3.86
C ALA A 225 -67.30 13.30 -3.40
N ALA A 226 -67.70 12.49 -2.41
CA ALA A 226 -69.05 12.53 -1.84
C ALA A 226 -69.31 13.80 -1.02
N GLY A 227 -68.29 14.34 -0.34
CA GLY A 227 -68.39 15.59 0.42
C GLY A 227 -68.62 16.83 -0.46
N MET A 228 -67.98 16.92 -1.63
CA MET A 228 -68.21 18.02 -2.57
C MET A 228 -69.60 17.98 -3.20
N TRP A 229 -70.12 16.80 -3.54
CA TRP A 229 -71.46 16.66 -4.12
C TRP A 229 -72.59 17.01 -3.13
N TRP A 230 -72.40 16.72 -1.84
CA TRP A 230 -73.38 17.07 -0.80
C TRP A 230 -73.42 18.58 -0.48
N SER A 231 -72.29 19.30 -0.63
CA SER A 231 -72.24 20.75 -0.40
C SER A 231 -72.91 21.57 -1.52
N GLN A 232 -72.92 21.07 -2.75
CA GLN A 232 -73.61 21.71 -3.88
C GLN A 232 -75.13 21.50 -3.84
N ARG A 233 -75.64 20.52 -3.08
CA ARG A 233 -77.07 20.21 -2.99
C ARG A 233 -77.83 20.96 -1.89
N ARG A 234 -77.15 21.77 -1.08
CA ARG A 234 -77.76 22.66 -0.07
C ARG A 234 -77.50 24.15 -0.35
N ARG A 235 -77.66 24.58 -1.60
CA ARG A 235 -78.14 25.96 -1.85
C ARG A 235 -79.66 25.91 -2.02
N PRO A 236 -80.44 26.46 -1.07
CA PRO A 236 -81.87 26.64 -1.26
C PRO A 236 -82.06 27.71 -2.33
N GLY A 237 -82.75 27.36 -3.41
CA GLY A 237 -83.48 28.35 -4.18
C GLY A 237 -84.61 28.87 -3.29
N GLY A 238 -84.43 30.06 -2.72
CA GLY A 238 -85.54 30.93 -2.37
C GLY A 238 -85.97 31.62 -3.67
N GLN A 239 -87.06 31.12 -4.25
CA GLN A 239 -87.69 31.62 -5.45
C GLN A 239 -88.40 32.96 -5.18
N GLU A 240 -88.53 33.72 -6.26
CA GLU A 240 -89.01 35.08 -6.43
C GLU A 240 -90.32 35.48 -5.71
N GLY A 241 -90.39 36.77 -5.37
CA GLY A 241 -91.54 37.55 -4.95
C GLY A 241 -91.15 39.01 -4.87
#